data_AF-A0A534FI49-F1
#
_entry.id   AF-A0A534FI49-F1
#
_cell.length_a   1.000
_cell.length_b   1.000
_cell.length_c   1.000
_cell.angle_alpha   90.00
_cell.angle_beta   90.00
_cell.angle_gamma   90.00
#
_symmetry.space_group_name_H-M   'P 1'
#
loop_
_entity.id
_entity.type
_entity.pdbx_description
1 polymer ?
#
loop_
_entity_poly.entity_id
_entity_poly.type
_entity_poly.pdbx_seq_one_letter_code
_entity_poly.pdbx_strand_id
1 'polypeptide(L)'
;DIILRLPRSLEALAQIPGMPPAVVKHSGEELLAQLRGADIPDPPPPPPGRPRPDPAKAALVRKLAAIIQAAARELNLVPEVLATRRDLELLVDGSRDVGLLRGWRRGAVGERLLAAL
;
A
#
# COMPACT_ATOMS: atom_id res chain seq x y z
N ASP A 1 1.53 -17.92 7.05
CA ASP A 1 1.34 -18.62 8.34
C ASP A 1 2.60 -18.98 9.11
N ILE A 2 3.66 -19.50 8.50
CA ILE A 2 4.92 -19.83 9.22
C ILE A 2 5.46 -18.62 10.02
N ILE A 3 5.55 -17.44 9.41
CA ILE A 3 6.04 -16.21 10.07
C ILE A 3 5.08 -15.71 11.16
N LEU A 4 3.78 -15.99 11.05
CA LEU A 4 2.78 -15.57 12.05
C LEU A 4 2.77 -16.48 13.27
N ARG A 5 3.11 -17.78 13.09
CA ARG A 5 3.06 -18.81 14.13
C ARG A 5 4.44 -19.16 14.71
N LEU A 6 5.52 -18.86 13.99
CA LEU A 6 6.92 -19.06 14.37
C LEU A 6 7.18 -20.43 15.01
N PRO A 7 6.93 -21.54 14.29
CA PRO A 7 7.11 -22.88 14.83
C PRO A 7 8.58 -23.10 15.23
N ARG A 8 8.79 -23.67 16.41
CA ARG A 8 10.12 -24.03 16.94
C ARG A 8 10.41 -25.52 16.93
N SER A 9 9.46 -26.32 16.42
CA SER A 9 9.57 -27.77 16.29
C SER A 9 8.88 -28.25 15.00
N LEU A 10 9.25 -29.44 14.53
CA LEU A 10 8.61 -30.08 13.38
C LEU A 10 7.13 -30.35 13.62
N GLU A 11 6.76 -30.67 14.86
CA GLU A 11 5.36 -30.84 15.26
C GLU A 11 4.59 -29.52 15.13
N ALA A 12 5.14 -28.42 15.66
CA ALA A 12 4.51 -27.10 15.53
C ALA A 12 4.41 -26.66 14.06
N LEU A 13 5.39 -27.02 13.23
CA LEU A 13 5.37 -26.77 11.79
C LEU A 13 4.26 -27.57 11.10
N ALA A 14 4.06 -28.85 11.48
CA ALA A 14 3.01 -29.70 10.94
C ALA A 14 1.59 -29.25 11.32
N GLN A 15 1.42 -28.58 12.46
CA GLN A 15 0.14 -28.03 12.91
C GLN A 15 -0.26 -26.73 12.18
N ILE A 16 0.55 -26.23 11.26
CA ILE A 16 0.19 -25.06 10.44
C ILE A 16 -0.89 -25.48 9.42
N PRO A 17 -2.05 -24.80 9.38
CA PRO A 17 -3.09 -25.09 8.40
C PRO A 17 -2.55 -25.08 6.97
N GLY A 18 -2.85 -26.14 6.22
CA GLY A 18 -2.38 -26.29 4.84
C GLY A 18 -0.92 -26.71 4.68
N MET A 19 -0.20 -27.03 5.77
CA MET A 19 1.18 -27.53 5.69
C MET A 19 1.21 -28.97 5.13
N PRO A 20 1.84 -29.21 3.96
CA PRO A 20 1.92 -30.56 3.41
C PRO A 20 2.87 -31.44 4.24
N PRO A 21 2.50 -32.69 4.57
CA PRO A 21 3.37 -33.59 5.34
C PRO A 21 4.73 -33.84 4.68
N ALA A 22 4.77 -33.87 3.34
CA ALA A 22 6.01 -34.00 2.58
C ALA A 22 6.99 -32.83 2.83
N VAL A 23 6.48 -31.60 2.99
CA VAL A 23 7.30 -30.42 3.28
C VAL A 23 7.90 -30.52 4.68
N VAL A 24 7.12 -30.93 5.68
CA VAL A 24 7.63 -31.17 7.04
C VAL A 24 8.72 -32.24 7.03
N LYS A 25 8.50 -33.33 6.29
CA LYS A 25 9.43 -34.47 6.22
C LYS A 25 10.74 -34.13 5.50
N HIS A 26 10.68 -33.42 4.38
CA HIS A 26 11.84 -33.21 3.50
C HIS A 26 12.54 -31.87 3.71
N SER A 27 11.84 -30.86 4.20
CA SER A 27 12.35 -29.48 4.32
C SER A 27 12.11 -28.87 5.70
N GLY A 28 11.49 -29.58 6.64
CA GLY A 28 11.12 -29.03 7.94
C GLY A 28 12.31 -28.54 8.76
N GLU A 29 13.39 -29.32 8.82
CA GLU A 29 14.60 -28.94 9.55
C GLU A 29 15.28 -27.70 8.95
N GLU A 30 15.31 -27.59 7.63
CA GLU A 30 15.88 -26.43 6.94
C GLU A 30 15.05 -25.18 7.20
N LEU A 31 13.72 -25.27 7.13
CA LEU A 31 12.81 -24.17 7.47
C LEU A 31 12.99 -23.71 8.92
N LEU A 32 13.11 -24.64 9.86
CA LEU A 32 13.37 -24.32 11.26
C LEU A 32 14.76 -23.70 11.45
N ALA A 33 15.78 -24.13 10.69
CA ALA A 33 17.11 -23.53 10.73
C ALA A 33 17.09 -22.07 10.26
N GLN A 34 16.34 -21.76 9.18
CA GLN A 34 16.16 -20.38 8.71
C GLN A 34 15.46 -19.52 9.77
N LEU A 35 14.43 -20.05 10.44
CA LEU A 35 13.73 -19.34 11.52
C LEU A 35 14.63 -19.09 12.72
N ARG A 36 15.47 -20.05 13.12
CA ARG A 36 16.47 -19.87 14.19
C ARG A 36 17.52 -18.83 13.81
N GLY A 37 17.98 -18.84 12.56
CA GLY A 37 18.95 -17.87 12.05
C GLY A 37 18.44 -16.42 11.98
N ALA A 38 17.12 -16.24 11.96
CA ALA A 38 16.49 -14.93 11.96
C ALA A 38 16.42 -14.26 13.35
N ASP A 39 16.85 -14.95 14.42
CA ASP A 39 16.93 -14.46 15.81
C ASP A 39 15.66 -13.73 16.28
N ILE A 40 14.50 -14.32 15.96
CA ILE A 40 13.20 -13.72 16.30
C ILE A 40 12.90 -13.97 17.78
N PRO A 41 12.65 -12.93 18.60
CA PRO A 41 12.43 -13.08 20.03
C PRO A 41 11.14 -13.86 20.35
N ASP A 42 11.05 -14.37 21.58
CA ASP A 42 9.88 -15.07 22.13
C ASP A 42 9.33 -14.28 23.34
N PRO A 43 8.15 -13.65 23.26
CA PRO A 43 7.23 -13.63 22.12
C PRO A 43 7.73 -12.75 20.95
N PRO A 44 7.24 -12.98 19.72
CA PRO A 44 7.62 -12.16 18.57
C PRO A 44 7.19 -10.71 18.73
N PRO A 45 7.91 -9.77 18.09
CA PRO A 45 7.47 -8.39 18.03
C PRO A 45 6.13 -8.31 17.30
N PRO A 46 5.28 -7.32 17.60
CA PRO A 46 4.08 -7.10 16.83
C PRO A 46 4.46 -6.95 15.35
N PRO A 47 3.72 -7.58 14.41
CA PRO A 47 4.02 -7.44 13.00
C PRO A 47 4.03 -5.94 12.66
N PRO A 48 4.93 -5.48 11.76
CA PRO A 48 4.95 -4.09 11.36
C PRO A 48 3.56 -3.73 10.84
N GLY A 49 2.86 -2.87 11.58
CA GLY A 49 1.54 -2.42 11.18
C GLY A 49 1.67 -1.76 9.83
N ARG A 50 0.73 -2.03 8.91
CA ARG A 50 0.59 -1.16 7.73
C ARG A 50 0.43 0.27 8.28
N PRO A 51 1.27 1.23 7.87
CA PRO A 51 1.10 2.61 8.31
C PRO A 51 -0.34 3.00 7.99
N ARG A 52 -1.08 3.42 9.01
CA ARG A 52 -2.44 3.91 8.79
C ARG A 52 -2.31 5.11 7.84
N PRO A 53 -3.12 5.21 6.77
CA PRO A 53 -3.05 6.36 5.87
C PRO A 53 -3.19 7.63 6.71
N ASP A 54 -2.25 8.56 6.55
CA ASP A 54 -2.27 9.83 7.27
C ASP A 54 -3.65 10.50 7.03
N PRO A 55 -4.43 10.75 8.09
CA PRO A 55 -5.76 11.33 7.95
C PRO A 55 -5.73 12.71 7.28
N ALA A 56 -4.67 13.50 7.48
CA ALA A 56 -4.48 14.78 6.81
C ALA A 56 -4.26 14.59 5.30
N LYS A 57 -3.38 13.66 4.92
CA LYS A 57 -3.18 13.26 3.52
C LYS A 57 -4.49 12.78 2.88
N ALA A 58 -5.24 11.93 3.57
CA ALA A 58 -6.51 11.41 3.07
C ALA A 58 -7.55 12.53 2.87
N ALA A 59 -7.63 13.48 3.80
CA ALA A 59 -8.48 14.65 3.68
C ALA A 59 -8.08 15.54 2.50
N LEU A 60 -6.78 15.78 2.30
CA LEU A 60 -6.28 16.57 1.19
C LEU A 60 -6.56 15.90 -0.16
N VAL A 61 -6.33 14.58 -0.30
CA VAL A 61 -6.69 13.85 -1.52
C VAL A 61 -8.20 13.95 -1.81
N ARG A 62 -9.06 13.91 -0.78
CA ARG A 62 -10.52 14.11 -0.96
C ARG A 62 -10.86 15.52 -1.42
N LYS A 63 -10.22 16.55 -0.87
CA LYS A 63 -10.37 17.95 -1.30
C LYS A 63 -9.99 18.11 -2.76
N LEU A 64 -8.84 17.58 -3.17
CA LEU A 64 -8.39 17.62 -4.56
C LEU A 64 -9.31 16.85 -5.51
N ALA A 65 -9.83 15.70 -5.07
CA ALA A 65 -10.80 14.93 -5.84
C ALA A 65 -12.10 15.74 -6.07
N ALA A 66 -12.56 16.53 -5.10
CA ALA A 66 -13.73 17.40 -5.27
C ALA A 66 -13.49 18.49 -6.34
N ILE A 67 -12.27 19.03 -6.43
CA ILE A 67 -11.88 19.99 -7.47
C ILE A 67 -11.89 19.32 -8.85
N ILE A 68 -11.32 18.11 -8.97
CA ILE A 68 -11.39 17.31 -10.20
C ILE A 68 -12.85 17.07 -10.61
N GLN A 69 -13.73 16.72 -9.68
CA GLN A 69 -15.14 16.47 -9.96
C GLN A 69 -15.86 17.72 -10.46
N ALA A 70 -15.59 18.88 -9.88
CA ALA A 70 -16.15 20.15 -10.35
C ALA A 70 -15.67 20.49 -11.78
N ALA A 71 -14.36 20.41 -12.02
CA ALA A 71 -13.77 20.67 -13.34
C ALA A 71 -14.27 19.68 -14.41
N ALA A 72 -14.44 18.40 -14.06
CA ALA A 72 -14.97 17.38 -14.95
C ALA A 72 -16.41 17.72 -15.39
N ARG A 73 -17.25 18.20 -14.47
CA ARG A 73 -18.61 18.66 -14.79
C ARG A 73 -18.61 19.88 -15.70
N GLU A 74 -17.75 20.86 -15.42
CA GLU A 74 -17.59 22.08 -16.23
C GLU A 74 -17.18 21.73 -17.68
N LEU A 75 -16.33 20.73 -17.86
CA LEU A 75 -15.80 20.31 -19.16
C LEU A 75 -16.62 19.19 -19.83
N ASN A 76 -17.69 18.71 -19.19
CA ASN A 76 -18.45 17.54 -19.61
C ASN A 76 -17.57 16.30 -19.88
N LEU A 77 -16.63 16.03 -18.98
CA LEU A 77 -15.69 14.91 -19.03
C LEU A 77 -15.90 13.96 -17.85
N VAL A 78 -15.38 12.73 -18.00
CA VAL A 78 -15.25 11.81 -16.88
C VAL A 78 -14.05 12.25 -16.02
N PRO A 79 -14.18 12.32 -14.68
CA PRO A 79 -13.11 12.71 -13.75
C PRO A 79 -11.77 12.01 -13.97
N GLU A 80 -11.81 10.71 -14.29
CA GLU A 80 -10.61 9.88 -14.51
C GLU A 80 -9.79 10.31 -15.73
N VAL A 81 -10.39 11.03 -16.68
CA VAL A 81 -9.67 11.63 -17.83
C VAL A 81 -8.76 12.77 -17.37
N LEU A 82 -9.14 13.47 -16.31
CA LEU A 82 -8.38 14.57 -15.73
C LEU A 82 -7.30 14.08 -14.77
N ALA A 83 -7.63 13.18 -13.86
CA ALA A 83 -6.68 12.58 -12.93
C ALA A 83 -7.22 11.31 -12.27
N THR A 84 -6.32 10.36 -12.01
CA THR A 84 -6.62 9.20 -11.15
C THR A 84 -6.39 9.54 -9.67
N ARG A 85 -6.92 8.71 -8.78
CA ARG A 85 -6.61 8.81 -7.34
C ARG A 85 -5.10 8.71 -7.06
N ARG A 86 -4.38 7.87 -7.82
CA ARG A 86 -2.93 7.71 -7.70
C ARG A 86 -2.20 9.02 -8.03
N ASP A 87 -2.64 9.74 -9.05
CA ASP A 87 -2.04 11.04 -9.41
C ASP A 87 -2.23 12.08 -8.29
N LEU A 88 -3.39 12.09 -7.64
CA LEU A 88 -3.64 12.97 -6.49
C LEU A 88 -2.78 12.61 -5.29
N GLU A 89 -2.61 11.32 -5.00
CA GLU A 89 -1.71 10.85 -3.94
C GLU A 89 -0.26 11.25 -4.21
N LEU A 90 0.21 11.08 -5.46
CA LEU A 90 1.54 11.53 -5.89
C LEU A 90 1.71 13.04 -5.75
N LEU A 91 0.69 13.82 -6.12
CA LEU A 91 0.72 15.27 -6.00
C LEU A 91 0.81 15.71 -4.53
N VAL A 92 0.05 15.06 -3.63
CA VAL A 92 0.11 15.31 -2.18
C VAL A 92 1.44 14.87 -1.58
N ASP A 93 2.05 13.81 -2.12
CA ASP A 93 3.42 13.39 -1.76
C ASP A 93 4.50 14.32 -2.33
N GLY A 94 4.12 15.42 -2.99
CA GLY A 94 5.02 16.44 -3.51
C GLY A 94 5.52 16.17 -4.93
N SER A 95 5.14 15.06 -5.56
CA SER A 95 5.51 14.79 -6.95
C SER A 95 4.88 15.81 -7.88
N ARG A 96 5.72 16.43 -8.70
CA ARG A 96 5.29 17.35 -9.77
C ARG A 96 5.43 16.73 -11.16
N ASP A 97 6.02 15.54 -11.23
CA ASP A 97 6.05 14.73 -12.44
C ASP A 97 4.80 13.85 -12.53
N VAL A 98 3.66 14.50 -12.75
CA VAL A 98 2.35 13.84 -12.88
C VAL A 98 1.64 14.34 -14.13
N GLY A 99 0.87 13.46 -14.79
CA GLY A 99 0.21 13.77 -16.05
C GLY A 99 -0.79 14.92 -15.97
N LEU A 100 -1.37 15.18 -14.80
CA LEU A 100 -2.30 16.30 -14.54
C LEU A 100 -1.61 17.68 -14.56
N LEU A 101 -0.29 17.76 -14.42
CA LEU A 101 0.50 19.00 -14.50
C LEU A 101 1.16 19.18 -15.87
N ARG A 102 0.69 18.47 -16.91
CA ARG A 102 1.23 18.54 -18.27
C ARG A 102 0.14 18.78 -19.30
N GLY A 103 0.52 19.43 -20.41
CA GLY A 103 -0.35 19.67 -21.55
C GLY A 103 -1.66 20.36 -21.17
N TRP A 104 -2.75 19.95 -21.83
CA TRP A 104 -4.07 20.55 -21.64
C TRP A 104 -4.65 20.35 -20.23
N ARG A 105 -4.30 19.24 -19.54
CA ARG A 105 -4.79 18.96 -18.18
C ARG A 105 -4.29 19.99 -17.17
N ARG A 106 -3.07 20.51 -17.37
CA ARG A 106 -2.49 21.55 -16.51
C ARG A 106 -3.36 22.80 -16.49
N GLY A 107 -3.76 23.26 -17.68
CA GLY A 107 -4.64 24.42 -17.83
C GLY A 107 -6.08 24.13 -17.39
N ALA A 108 -6.59 22.92 -17.66
CA ALA A 108 -7.94 22.53 -17.29
C ALA A 108 -8.16 22.45 -15.78
N VAL A 109 -7.22 21.86 -15.04
CA VAL A 109 -7.37 21.63 -13.59
C VAL A 109 -6.07 21.63 -12.79
N GLY A 110 -4.92 21.38 -13.42
CA GLY A 110 -3.64 21.28 -12.73
C GLY A 110 -3.29 22.51 -11.89
N GLU A 111 -3.44 23.73 -12.42
CA GLU A 111 -3.18 24.96 -11.66
C GLU A 111 -4.13 25.14 -10.46
N ARG A 112 -5.41 24.77 -10.61
CA ARG A 112 -6.39 24.79 -9.50
C ARG A 112 -5.99 23.82 -8.39
N LEU A 113 -5.45 22.66 -8.75
CA LEU A 113 -4.97 21.67 -7.78
C LEU A 113 -3.71 22.16 -7.06
N LEU A 114 -2.77 22.78 -7.79
CA LEU A 114 -1.56 23.36 -7.19
C LEU A 114 -1.89 24.43 -6.15
N ALA A 115 -2.86 25.30 -6.45
CA ALA A 115 -3.31 26.35 -5.53
C ALA A 115 -4.08 25.81 -4.30
N ALA A 116 -4.51 24.55 -4.33
CA ALA A 116 -5.32 23.93 -3.29
C ALA A 116 -4.56 22.98 -2.36
N LEU A 117 -3.27 22.72 -2.65
CA LEU A 117 -2.34 22.00 -1.77
C LEU A 117 -2.03 22.82 -0.52
#